data_AF-A0A177AJB9-F1
#
_entry.id   AF-A0A177AJB9-F1
#
_cell.length_a   1.000
_cell.length_b   1.000
_cell.length_c   1.000
_cell.angle_alpha   90.00
_cell.angle_beta   90.00
_cell.angle_gamma   90.00
#
_symmetry.space_group_name_H-M   'P 1'
#
loop_
_entity.id
_entity.type
_entity.pdbx_description
1 polymer ?
#
loop_
_entity_poly.entity_id
_entity_poly.type
_entity_poly.pdbx_seq_one_letter_code
_entity_poly.pdbx_strand_id
1 'polypeptide(L)'
;MSAEEFLADAEGGALAVDCHDHVLRIAFIYLDEGLWDGNGVFDVVEKLHARGWSFGEGELRFNRTLDIFYLAQLAAAIYRSSAQLTGDFPSPSDFPTFYAAHAALLHPAAWRAYYSPAFLAHPTTARFYRLPNLQDLPDSSSPLAQPRQSLPAAAGAHATKPPRWAHSVARTRRRQPSLPLETLTRLALRTLEATTARLRAAHPSAQPYSETQARFWLEHMKLGSPGPSGSGSTKEAWGPNGFGVLVAEGGVDVCAWEARYSARLWEASAAAGGEVAEPDLDLDGVWESSVEWCGEPDGGVGVQAWWRGWEGEVGSEEEVEFLAAVAVEETAGVGVGELDFAVRSHVVLGVMRAAIVGGEEREVLLEEMDRGMVGKGRIGEGRAGRWLREVRGVVEPYVRMWEGVWPGAEEERGEVLRRILHDLHTLPYVQVPNAAWHPVPQYAFVAPQNPYSEQQSPNADPSHVAPLGSLAWLQSPSVDTCGPLGEHVPKSV
;
A
#
# COMPACT_ATOMS: atom_id res chain seq x y z
N MET A 1 19.13 -0.29 37.87
CA MET A 1 17.72 -0.57 37.55
C MET A 1 17.71 -1.49 36.35
N SER A 2 17.22 -2.71 36.53
CA SER A 2 17.04 -3.67 35.43
C SER A 2 15.96 -3.16 34.45
N ALA A 3 15.84 -3.79 33.27
CA ALA A 3 14.75 -3.47 32.34
C ALA A 3 13.37 -3.80 32.93
N GLU A 4 13.27 -4.92 33.67
CA GLU A 4 12.05 -5.36 34.35
C GLU A 4 11.62 -4.38 35.46
N GLU A 5 12.55 -3.96 36.31
CA GLU A 5 12.31 -2.95 37.35
C GLU A 5 11.84 -1.62 36.73
N PHE A 6 12.50 -1.19 35.66
CA PHE A 6 12.14 0.03 34.94
C PHE A 6 10.72 -0.03 34.36
N LEU A 7 10.37 -1.16 33.70
CA LEU A 7 9.04 -1.34 33.13
C LEU A 7 7.97 -1.42 34.22
N ALA A 8 8.22 -2.17 35.30
CA ALA A 8 7.30 -2.28 36.42
C ALA A 8 7.06 -0.93 37.11
N ASP A 9 8.10 -0.12 37.29
CA ASP A 9 7.98 1.23 37.84
C ASP A 9 7.18 2.16 36.91
N ALA A 10 7.39 2.07 35.58
CA ALA A 10 6.64 2.84 34.60
C ALA A 10 5.15 2.44 34.57
N GLU A 11 4.85 1.14 34.49
CA GLU A 11 3.48 0.62 34.47
C GLU A 11 2.74 0.84 35.79
N GLY A 12 3.45 0.76 36.92
CA GLY A 12 2.93 1.06 38.25
C GLY A 12 2.78 2.55 38.56
N GLY A 13 3.24 3.44 37.66
CA GLY A 13 3.20 4.89 37.83
C GLY A 13 4.22 5.44 38.83
N ALA A 14 5.17 4.63 39.29
CA ALA A 14 6.28 5.07 40.12
C ALA A 14 7.32 5.88 39.32
N LEU A 15 7.43 5.61 38.01
CA LEU A 15 8.22 6.38 37.06
C LEU A 15 7.30 7.16 36.10
N ALA A 16 7.52 8.47 35.98
CA ALA A 16 6.84 9.29 34.98
C ALA A 16 7.44 9.03 33.58
N VAL A 17 6.58 8.66 32.63
CA VAL A 17 6.94 8.49 31.22
C VAL A 17 6.60 9.80 30.49
N ASP A 18 7.53 10.75 30.57
CA ASP A 18 7.35 12.14 30.10
C ASP A 18 8.34 12.56 29.00
N CYS A 19 9.21 11.66 28.54
CA CYS A 19 10.18 11.93 27.49
C CYS A 19 10.28 10.80 26.45
N HIS A 20 10.76 11.16 25.26
CA HIS A 20 10.97 10.24 24.13
C HIS A 20 11.79 9.00 24.52
N ASP A 21 12.88 9.20 25.26
CA ASP A 21 13.80 8.11 25.63
C ASP A 21 13.13 7.08 26.55
N HIS A 22 12.21 7.50 27.42
CA HIS A 22 11.43 6.59 28.25
C HIS A 22 10.47 5.75 27.39
N VAL A 23 9.72 6.39 26.49
CA VAL A 23 8.80 5.69 25.57
C VAL A 23 9.58 4.71 24.68
N LEU A 24 10.74 5.13 24.17
CA LEU A 24 11.60 4.32 23.33
C LEU A 24 12.13 3.07 24.06
N ARG A 25 12.55 3.22 25.33
CA ARG A 25 13.02 2.09 26.14
C ARG A 25 11.90 1.10 26.44
N ILE A 26 10.70 1.60 26.76
CA ILE A 26 9.50 0.76 26.96
C ILE A 26 9.15 0.01 25.68
N ALA A 27 9.11 0.71 24.55
CA ALA A 27 8.83 0.13 23.25
C ALA A 27 9.84 -0.95 22.85
N PHE A 28 11.12 -0.74 23.13
CA PHE A 28 12.18 -1.74 22.91
C PHE A 28 11.94 -3.02 23.73
N ILE A 29 11.53 -2.88 25.00
CA ILE A 29 11.18 -4.03 25.85
C ILE A 29 9.94 -4.76 25.30
N TYR A 30 8.90 -4.03 24.91
CA TYR A 30 7.69 -4.65 24.35
C TYR A 30 7.91 -5.33 22.98
N LEU A 31 8.86 -4.85 22.17
CA LEU A 31 9.18 -5.45 20.87
C LEU A 31 9.86 -6.82 20.98
N ASP A 32 10.66 -7.04 22.04
CA ASP A 32 11.27 -8.34 22.35
C ASP A 32 10.19 -9.43 22.45
N GLU A 33 9.04 -9.12 23.04
CA GLU A 33 7.91 -10.04 23.18
C GLU A 33 6.98 -10.02 21.93
N GLY A 34 6.70 -8.84 21.39
CA GLY A 34 5.64 -8.62 20.39
C GLY A 34 5.93 -9.10 18.97
N LEU A 35 7.20 -9.12 18.55
CA LEU A 35 7.61 -9.57 17.21
C LEU A 35 7.41 -11.09 17.02
N TRP A 36 7.55 -11.89 18.07
CA TRP A 36 7.48 -13.35 18.01
C TRP A 36 6.07 -13.91 18.23
N ASP A 37 5.24 -13.23 19.01
CA ASP A 37 3.84 -13.61 19.26
C ASP A 37 2.88 -13.19 18.13
N GLY A 38 3.44 -12.91 16.95
CA GLY A 38 2.72 -12.72 15.69
C GLY A 38 1.92 -11.43 15.58
N ASN A 39 2.02 -10.50 16.56
CA ASN A 39 1.30 -9.23 16.55
C ASN A 39 2.12 -8.00 16.13
N GLY A 40 3.46 -8.11 16.10
CA GLY A 40 4.37 -7.13 15.50
C GLY A 40 4.32 -5.75 16.14
N VAL A 41 4.72 -4.73 15.38
CA VAL A 41 4.76 -3.32 15.84
C VAL A 41 3.39 -2.77 16.23
N PHE A 42 2.30 -3.31 15.69
CA PHE A 42 0.94 -2.80 15.95
C PHE A 42 0.47 -3.07 17.37
N ASP A 43 0.74 -4.25 17.93
CA ASP A 43 0.39 -4.56 19.32
C ASP A 43 1.16 -3.69 20.31
N VAL A 44 2.42 -3.41 20.01
CA VAL A 44 3.23 -2.50 20.82
C VAL A 44 2.62 -1.10 20.83
N VAL A 45 2.15 -0.57 19.70
CA VAL A 45 1.45 0.73 19.68
C VAL A 45 0.20 0.72 20.56
N GLU A 46 -0.64 -0.32 20.45
CA GLU A 46 -1.85 -0.40 21.27
C GLU A 46 -1.52 -0.47 22.77
N LYS A 47 -0.47 -1.21 23.15
CA LYS A 47 0.03 -1.29 24.55
C LYS A 47 0.49 0.07 25.07
N LEU A 48 1.20 0.85 24.25
CA LEU A 48 1.65 2.21 24.58
C LEU A 48 0.44 3.15 24.73
N HIS A 49 -0.47 3.15 23.75
CA HIS A 49 -1.65 4.03 23.74
C HIS A 49 -2.59 3.76 24.90
N ALA A 50 -2.81 2.49 25.26
CA ALA A 50 -3.63 2.09 26.41
C ALA A 50 -3.13 2.66 27.75
N ARG A 51 -1.83 2.96 27.85
CA ARG A 51 -1.19 3.56 29.03
C ARG A 51 -0.98 5.07 28.89
N GLY A 52 -1.47 5.67 27.81
CA GLY A 52 -1.37 7.11 27.55
C GLY A 52 0.01 7.57 27.05
N TRP A 53 0.83 6.63 26.58
CA TRP A 53 2.19 6.87 26.07
C TRP A 53 2.19 6.98 24.54
N SER A 54 2.99 7.92 24.02
CA SER A 54 3.16 8.17 22.59
C SER A 54 4.51 8.85 22.37
N PHE A 55 5.11 8.63 21.20
CA PHE A 55 6.29 9.35 20.73
C PHE A 55 5.94 10.77 20.25
N GLY A 56 4.68 11.00 19.89
CA GLY A 56 4.19 12.31 19.48
C GLY A 56 3.90 13.24 20.65
N GLU A 57 4.14 14.53 20.43
CA GLU A 57 3.80 15.60 21.37
C GLU A 57 2.77 16.57 20.76
N GLY A 58 2.03 17.28 21.61
CA GLY A 58 1.02 18.24 21.18
C GLY A 58 -0.04 17.63 20.25
N GLU A 59 -0.25 18.24 19.09
CA GLU A 59 -1.19 17.77 18.05
C GLU A 59 -0.79 16.41 17.42
N LEU A 60 0.46 15.98 17.59
CA LEU A 60 0.95 14.68 17.11
C LEU A 60 0.84 13.58 18.17
N ARG A 61 0.39 13.90 19.38
CA ARG A 61 0.21 12.89 20.44
C ARG A 61 -0.81 11.84 20.00
N PHE A 62 -0.45 10.56 20.18
CA PHE A 62 -1.22 9.40 19.70
C PHE A 62 -1.38 9.35 18.18
N ASN A 63 -0.48 9.99 17.43
CA ASN A 63 -0.46 9.85 15.99
C ASN A 63 0.07 8.47 15.61
N ARG A 64 -0.84 7.57 15.19
CA ARG A 64 -0.51 6.17 14.86
C ARG A 64 0.63 6.06 13.83
N THR A 65 0.69 6.94 12.84
CA THR A 65 1.79 6.96 11.85
C THR A 65 3.13 7.25 12.51
N LEU A 66 3.20 8.29 13.34
CA LEU A 66 4.44 8.68 14.01
C LEU A 66 4.89 7.62 15.02
N ASP A 67 3.95 7.03 15.76
CA ASP A 67 4.27 6.02 16.77
C ASP A 67 4.77 4.72 16.12
N ILE A 68 4.11 4.24 15.07
CA ILE A 68 4.57 3.07 14.31
C ILE A 68 5.89 3.36 13.59
N PHE A 69 6.12 4.59 13.10
CA PHE A 69 7.41 4.96 12.51
C PHE A 69 8.56 4.67 13.48
N TYR A 70 8.46 5.09 14.74
CA TYR A 70 9.52 4.83 15.72
C TYR A 70 9.68 3.35 16.05
N LEU A 71 8.59 2.57 16.06
CA LEU A 71 8.67 1.12 16.21
C LEU A 71 9.31 0.43 15.01
N ALA A 72 9.01 0.88 13.78
CA ALA A 72 9.66 0.38 12.58
C ALA A 72 11.16 0.71 12.59
N GLN A 73 11.55 1.89 13.08
CA GLN A 73 12.96 2.26 13.25
C GLN A 73 13.66 1.42 14.32
N LEU A 74 12.98 1.10 15.44
CA LEU A 74 13.48 0.15 16.43
C LEU A 74 13.68 -1.23 15.81
N ALA A 75 12.71 -1.75 15.06
CA ALA A 75 12.82 -3.03 14.36
C ALA A 75 14.00 -3.03 13.38
N ALA A 76 14.17 -1.97 12.59
CA ALA A 76 15.33 -1.83 11.71
C ALA A 76 16.66 -1.84 12.48
N ALA A 77 16.74 -1.10 13.60
CA ALA A 77 17.93 -1.09 14.46
C ALA A 77 18.24 -2.47 15.07
N ILE A 78 17.22 -3.23 15.45
CA ILE A 78 17.35 -4.63 15.90
C ILE A 78 17.91 -5.49 14.76
N TYR A 79 17.34 -5.40 13.57
CA TYR A 79 17.77 -6.16 12.39
C TYR A 79 19.16 -5.79 11.87
N ARG A 80 19.67 -4.60 12.20
CA ARG A 80 21.08 -4.22 11.98
C ARG A 80 22.03 -4.84 13.00
N SER A 81 21.50 -5.21 14.16
CA SER A 81 22.27 -5.72 15.30
C SER A 81 22.33 -7.25 15.35
N SER A 82 21.33 -7.95 14.82
CA SER A 82 21.28 -9.41 14.79
C SER A 82 20.62 -9.96 13.51
N ALA A 83 20.90 -11.23 13.20
CA ALA A 83 20.30 -11.91 12.06
C ALA A 83 18.82 -12.23 12.33
N GLN A 84 17.93 -11.84 11.43
CA GLN A 84 16.46 -11.84 11.62
C GLN A 84 15.84 -13.20 11.93
N LEU A 85 16.47 -14.30 11.50
CA LEU A 85 15.91 -15.66 11.62
C LEU A 85 16.68 -16.55 12.60
N THR A 86 17.87 -16.15 13.02
CA THR A 86 18.82 -17.02 13.73
C THR A 86 19.66 -16.30 14.79
N GLY A 87 19.56 -14.97 14.88
CA GLY A 87 20.29 -14.16 15.83
C GLY A 87 19.46 -13.87 17.08
N ASP A 88 20.13 -13.76 18.21
CA ASP A 88 19.51 -13.38 19.47
C ASP A 88 19.01 -11.92 19.41
N PHE A 89 17.88 -11.65 20.06
CA PHE A 89 17.39 -10.29 20.23
C PHE A 89 18.34 -9.51 21.16
N PRO A 90 18.64 -8.23 20.89
CA PRO A 90 19.50 -7.46 21.79
C PRO A 90 18.85 -7.35 23.17
N SER A 91 19.60 -7.68 24.22
CA SER A 91 19.05 -7.71 25.58
C SER A 91 18.44 -6.36 25.98
N PRO A 92 17.24 -6.35 26.63
CA PRO A 92 16.67 -5.15 27.26
C PRO A 92 17.64 -4.38 28.16
N SER A 93 18.60 -5.08 28.78
CA SER A 93 19.61 -4.48 29.65
C SER A 93 20.69 -3.71 28.89
N ASP A 94 20.90 -4.01 27.60
CA ASP A 94 21.90 -3.39 26.74
C ASP A 94 21.36 -2.17 25.97
N PHE A 95 20.13 -1.74 26.27
CA PHE A 95 19.47 -0.61 25.61
C PHE A 95 20.34 0.66 25.51
N PRO A 96 21.11 1.10 26.53
CA PRO A 96 21.96 2.29 26.39
C PRO A 96 23.01 2.16 25.28
N THR A 97 23.63 0.99 25.16
CA THR A 97 24.64 0.70 24.12
C THR A 97 23.97 0.59 22.75
N PHE A 98 22.83 -0.08 22.69
CA PHE A 98 22.01 -0.20 21.48
C PHE A 98 21.57 1.18 20.97
N TYR A 99 21.05 2.04 21.85
CA TYR A 99 20.63 3.40 21.51
C TYR A 99 21.80 4.24 20.99
N ALA A 100 22.97 4.17 21.64
CA ALA A 100 24.15 4.90 21.19
C ALA A 100 24.61 4.45 19.79
N ALA A 101 24.53 3.16 19.48
CA ALA A 101 24.90 2.62 18.17
C ALA A 101 23.93 3.02 17.05
N HIS A 102 22.64 3.19 17.37
CA HIS A 102 21.57 3.44 16.39
C HIS A 102 20.90 4.81 16.54
N ALA A 103 21.58 5.77 17.18
CA ALA A 103 21.02 7.08 17.51
C ALA A 103 20.44 7.81 16.30
N ALA A 104 21.02 7.65 15.11
CA ALA A 104 20.51 8.26 13.88
C ALA A 104 19.06 7.83 13.53
N LEU A 105 18.69 6.58 13.81
CA LEU A 105 17.34 6.05 13.58
C LEU A 105 16.37 6.44 14.70
N LEU A 106 16.88 6.44 15.94
CA LEU A 106 16.06 6.47 17.15
C LEU A 106 15.88 7.86 17.76
N HIS A 107 16.62 8.86 17.26
CA HIS A 107 16.58 10.22 17.79
C HIS A 107 15.15 10.85 17.69
N PRO A 108 14.71 11.67 18.66
CA PRO A 108 13.38 12.31 18.65
C PRO A 108 13.08 13.19 17.42
N ALA A 109 14.13 13.62 16.71
CA ALA A 109 14.00 14.41 15.49
C ALA A 109 14.09 13.58 14.19
N ALA A 110 14.34 12.26 14.27
CA ALA A 110 14.59 11.41 13.11
C ALA A 110 13.42 11.46 12.10
N TRP A 111 12.17 11.49 12.58
CA TRP A 111 10.98 11.53 11.73
C TRP A 111 10.97 12.69 10.73
N ARG A 112 11.64 13.81 11.02
CA ARG A 112 11.68 15.01 10.17
C ARG A 112 12.39 14.78 8.83
N ALA A 113 13.22 13.74 8.73
CA ALA A 113 13.84 13.34 7.47
C ALA A 113 12.87 12.55 6.57
N TYR A 114 11.83 11.94 7.15
CA TYR A 114 10.93 10.99 6.49
C TYR A 114 9.53 11.57 6.23
N TYR A 115 9.05 12.44 7.11
CA TYR A 115 7.74 13.05 7.00
C TYR A 115 7.78 14.57 6.97
N SER A 116 6.92 15.17 6.15
CA SER A 116 6.60 16.58 6.28
C SER A 116 5.64 16.82 7.46
N PRO A 117 5.77 17.94 8.20
CA PRO A 117 4.84 18.27 9.29
C PRO A 117 3.38 18.33 8.83
N ALA A 118 3.13 18.89 7.64
CA ALA A 118 1.78 18.97 7.07
C ALA A 118 1.16 17.59 6.81
N PHE A 119 1.99 16.61 6.44
CA PHE A 119 1.52 15.23 6.23
C PHE A 119 1.13 14.58 7.56
N LEU A 120 1.95 14.68 8.60
CA LEU A 120 1.62 14.13 9.93
C LEU A 120 0.51 14.87 10.66
N ALA A 121 0.30 16.16 10.40
CA ALA A 121 -0.84 16.90 10.94
C ALA A 121 -2.18 16.42 10.34
N HIS A 122 -2.14 15.58 9.30
CA HIS A 122 -3.33 15.13 8.63
C HIS A 122 -4.13 14.11 9.47
N PRO A 123 -5.46 14.28 9.68
CA PRO A 123 -6.25 13.40 10.55
C PRO A 123 -6.20 11.91 10.22
N THR A 124 -5.91 11.52 8.97
CA THR A 124 -5.76 10.10 8.61
C THR A 124 -4.49 9.49 9.19
N THR A 125 -3.40 10.25 9.29
CA THR A 125 -2.13 9.73 9.84
C THR A 125 -2.24 9.46 11.34
N ALA A 126 -3.11 10.18 12.03
CA ALA A 126 -3.41 9.91 13.43
C ALA A 126 -4.13 8.57 13.63
N ARG A 127 -4.92 8.14 12.63
CA ARG A 127 -5.77 6.94 12.72
C ARG A 127 -5.16 5.71 12.06
N PHE A 128 -4.40 5.90 11.00
CA PHE A 128 -3.83 4.84 10.17
C PHE A 128 -2.33 4.99 10.09
N TYR A 129 -1.62 3.89 9.90
CA TYR A 129 -0.20 3.96 9.52
C TYR A 129 -0.07 4.44 8.07
N ARG A 130 0.80 5.41 7.83
CA ARG A 130 1.07 5.94 6.49
C ARG A 130 2.57 5.94 6.23
N LEU A 131 2.98 5.41 5.08
CA LEU A 131 4.39 5.42 4.70
C LEU A 131 4.92 6.86 4.57
N PRO A 132 6.21 7.07 4.87
CA PRO A 132 6.90 8.34 4.67
C PRO A 132 6.67 9.04 3.33
N ASN A 133 6.47 10.36 3.36
CA ASN A 133 6.26 11.17 2.17
C ASN A 133 7.50 11.95 1.70
N LEU A 134 8.63 11.90 2.43
CA LEU A 134 9.91 12.52 2.03
C LEU A 134 11.03 11.54 1.66
N GLN A 135 11.14 10.39 2.35
CA GLN A 135 12.16 9.35 2.09
C GLN A 135 11.63 7.97 2.51
N ASP A 136 12.07 6.88 1.88
CA ASP A 136 11.70 5.53 2.34
C ASP A 136 12.19 5.24 3.75
N LEU A 137 11.54 4.29 4.43
CA LEU A 137 12.11 3.71 5.64
C LEU A 137 13.47 3.05 5.33
N PRO A 138 14.40 3.08 6.30
CA PRO A 138 15.69 2.44 6.10
C PRO A 138 15.53 0.92 5.98
N ASP A 139 16.37 0.35 5.13
CA ASP A 139 16.54 -1.09 4.93
C ASP A 139 15.32 -1.83 4.34
N SER A 140 14.42 -1.08 3.68
CA SER A 140 13.24 -1.60 2.99
C SER A 140 13.55 -2.53 1.82
N SER A 141 14.76 -2.47 1.29
CA SER A 141 15.25 -3.27 0.16
C SER A 141 16.22 -4.39 0.55
N SER A 142 16.49 -4.58 1.85
CA SER A 142 17.49 -5.57 2.29
C SER A 142 16.97 -7.01 2.27
N PRO A 143 17.79 -8.00 1.85
CA PRO A 143 17.41 -9.42 1.88
C PRO A 143 17.03 -9.92 3.28
N LEU A 144 16.07 -10.84 3.35
CA LEU A 144 15.70 -11.52 4.59
C LEU A 144 16.84 -12.41 5.12
N ALA A 145 16.80 -12.70 6.42
CA ALA A 145 17.71 -13.62 7.13
C ALA A 145 19.16 -13.15 7.34
N GLN A 146 19.60 -12.08 6.69
CA GLN A 146 20.90 -11.44 6.94
C GLN A 146 20.71 -10.16 7.76
N PRO A 147 21.71 -9.74 8.57
CA PRO A 147 21.69 -8.41 9.16
C PRO A 147 21.48 -7.38 8.06
N ARG A 148 20.52 -6.48 8.25
CA ARG A 148 20.22 -5.47 7.22
C ARG A 148 21.44 -4.56 7.08
N GLN A 149 22.05 -4.59 5.91
CA GLN A 149 23.14 -3.68 5.56
C GLN A 149 22.56 -2.64 4.61
N SER A 150 22.69 -1.37 4.96
CA SER A 150 22.36 -0.29 4.02
C SER A 150 23.28 -0.39 2.79
N LEU A 151 22.73 -0.27 1.57
CA LEU A 151 23.29 0.25 0.30
C LEU A 151 22.83 -0.58 -0.93
N PRO A 152 22.66 0.02 -2.14
CA PRO A 152 23.14 1.32 -2.58
C PRO A 152 22.05 2.39 -2.74
N ALA A 153 22.50 3.65 -2.70
CA ALA A 153 21.75 4.89 -2.95
C ALA A 153 21.08 5.01 -4.34
N ALA A 154 20.98 3.91 -5.10
CA ALA A 154 20.42 3.84 -6.44
C ALA A 154 18.89 3.66 -6.42
N ALA A 155 18.35 3.00 -5.38
CA ALA A 155 16.93 3.06 -5.05
C ALA A 155 16.65 4.49 -4.61
N GLY A 156 16.31 5.37 -5.56
CA GLY A 156 15.95 6.76 -5.26
C GLY A 156 14.92 6.81 -4.13
N ALA A 157 15.00 7.82 -3.27
CA ALA A 157 14.06 7.97 -2.17
C ALA A 157 12.61 7.84 -2.70
N HIS A 158 11.86 6.87 -2.18
CA HIS A 158 10.50 6.44 -2.54
C HIS A 158 10.34 5.17 -3.40
N ALA A 159 10.99 4.06 -3.09
CA ALA A 159 10.82 2.75 -3.73
C ALA A 159 9.35 2.28 -3.79
N THR A 160 8.53 2.62 -2.80
CA THR A 160 7.13 2.13 -2.72
C THR A 160 6.09 3.10 -3.31
N LYS A 161 6.42 4.39 -3.46
CA LYS A 161 5.41 5.42 -3.80
C LYS A 161 4.99 5.37 -5.27
N PRO A 162 5.89 5.37 -6.27
CA PRO A 162 5.51 5.19 -7.68
C PRO A 162 4.78 3.87 -7.97
N PRO A 163 5.22 2.68 -7.50
CA PRO A 163 4.48 1.45 -7.75
C PRO A 163 3.09 1.47 -7.08
N ARG A 164 2.95 2.03 -5.87
CA ARG A 164 1.64 2.19 -5.22
C ARG A 164 0.69 3.07 -6.03
N TRP A 165 1.17 4.23 -6.48
CA TRP A 165 0.39 5.12 -7.33
C TRP A 165 -0.04 4.41 -8.62
N ALA A 166 0.90 3.74 -9.30
CA ALA A 166 0.61 3.02 -10.53
C ALA A 166 -0.38 1.86 -10.32
N HIS A 167 -0.29 1.18 -9.18
CA HIS A 167 -1.25 0.15 -8.78
C HIS A 167 -2.65 0.75 -8.65
N SER A 168 -2.79 1.89 -7.98
CA SER A 168 -4.07 2.62 -7.85
C SER A 168 -4.63 3.07 -9.21
N VAL A 169 -3.78 3.54 -10.13
CA VAL A 169 -4.17 3.90 -11.51
C VAL A 169 -4.69 2.68 -12.28
N ALA A 170 -3.95 1.57 -12.24
CA ALA A 170 -4.32 0.33 -12.93
C ALA A 170 -5.62 -0.29 -12.39
N ARG A 171 -5.81 -0.28 -11.06
CA ARG A 171 -7.07 -0.70 -10.44
C ARG A 171 -8.24 0.20 -10.82
N THR A 172 -8.02 1.51 -10.87
CA THR A 172 -9.05 2.48 -11.29
C THR A 172 -9.54 2.16 -12.70
N ARG A 173 -8.61 1.95 -13.65
CA ARG A 173 -8.93 1.53 -15.03
C ARG A 173 -9.73 0.21 -15.08
N ARG A 174 -9.33 -0.80 -14.31
CA ARG A 174 -10.02 -2.11 -14.26
C ARG A 174 -11.42 -2.03 -13.64
N ARG A 175 -11.59 -1.17 -12.64
CA ARG A 175 -12.87 -0.95 -11.96
C ARG A 175 -13.83 -0.10 -12.79
N GLN A 176 -13.31 0.85 -13.54
CA GLN A 176 -14.05 1.89 -14.27
C GLN A 176 -13.45 2.07 -15.67
N PRO A 177 -13.88 1.27 -16.65
CA PRO A 177 -13.35 1.38 -18.01
C PRO A 177 -13.96 2.55 -18.81
N SER A 178 -14.65 3.48 -18.15
CA SER A 178 -15.38 4.64 -18.69
C SER A 178 -14.52 5.53 -19.58
N LEU A 179 -13.27 5.79 -19.16
CA LEU A 179 -12.35 6.64 -19.91
C LEU A 179 -11.44 5.84 -20.86
N PRO A 180 -11.08 6.40 -22.04
CA PRO A 180 -10.03 5.86 -22.89
C PRO A 180 -8.70 5.70 -22.14
N LEU A 181 -7.93 4.66 -22.48
CA LEU A 181 -6.63 4.38 -21.86
C LEU A 181 -5.69 5.57 -21.96
N GLU A 182 -5.63 6.21 -23.14
CA GLU A 182 -4.77 7.39 -23.38
C GLU A 182 -5.13 8.56 -22.46
N THR A 183 -6.42 8.88 -22.31
CA THR A 183 -6.90 9.92 -21.40
C THR A 183 -6.50 9.62 -19.97
N LEU A 184 -6.70 8.38 -19.52
CA LEU A 184 -6.38 7.97 -18.16
C LEU A 184 -4.88 8.01 -17.89
N THR A 185 -4.04 7.55 -18.83
CA THR A 185 -2.57 7.65 -18.73
C THR A 185 -2.11 9.11 -18.66
N ARG A 186 -2.66 9.99 -19.51
CA ARG A 186 -2.36 11.43 -19.51
C ARG A 186 -2.71 12.08 -18.18
N LEU A 187 -3.90 11.79 -17.63
CA LEU A 187 -4.32 12.30 -16.32
C LEU A 187 -3.40 11.80 -15.20
N ALA A 188 -3.03 10.52 -15.23
CA ALA A 188 -2.13 9.92 -14.26
C ALA A 188 -0.77 10.64 -14.25
N LEU A 189 -0.09 10.73 -15.40
CA LEU A 189 1.23 11.36 -15.49
C LEU A 189 1.21 12.84 -15.05
N ARG A 190 0.23 13.61 -15.56
CA ARG A 190 0.06 15.04 -15.22
C ARG A 190 -0.13 15.27 -13.72
N THR A 191 -0.96 14.45 -13.08
CA THR A 191 -1.27 14.61 -11.64
C THR A 191 -0.10 14.20 -10.76
N LEU A 192 0.66 13.17 -11.14
CA LEU A 192 1.89 12.78 -10.45
C LEU A 192 2.99 13.85 -10.56
N GLU A 193 3.16 14.46 -11.73
CA GLU A 193 4.10 15.57 -11.93
C GLU A 193 3.73 16.77 -11.04
N ALA A 194 2.46 17.20 -11.09
CA ALA A 194 1.99 18.37 -10.33
C ALA A 194 2.14 18.18 -8.81
N THR A 195 1.79 17.01 -8.29
CA THR A 195 1.92 16.68 -6.85
C THR A 195 3.38 16.61 -6.42
N THR A 196 4.25 16.03 -7.25
CA THR A 196 5.71 15.99 -6.99
C THR A 196 6.32 17.39 -6.99
N ALA A 197 5.92 18.26 -7.92
CA ALA A 197 6.36 19.66 -7.97
C ALA A 197 5.95 20.45 -6.72
N ARG A 198 4.69 20.29 -6.26
CA ARG A 198 4.22 20.91 -5.01
C ARG A 198 4.99 20.43 -3.79
N LEU A 199 5.23 19.12 -3.68
CA LEU A 199 6.00 18.54 -2.58
C LEU A 199 7.42 19.12 -2.53
N ARG A 200 8.10 19.21 -3.68
CA ARG A 200 9.44 19.79 -3.80
C ARG A 200 9.52 21.28 -3.50
N ALA A 201 8.49 22.04 -3.89
CA ALA A 201 8.43 23.45 -3.55
C ALA A 201 8.42 23.68 -2.03
N ALA A 202 7.74 22.80 -1.28
CA ALA A 202 7.73 22.83 0.18
C ALA A 202 8.97 22.15 0.80
N HIS A 203 9.51 21.11 0.17
CA HIS A 203 10.62 20.29 0.66
C HIS A 203 11.61 19.99 -0.47
N PRO A 204 12.63 20.86 -0.68
CA PRO A 204 13.59 20.69 -1.78
C PRO A 204 14.38 19.38 -1.79
N SER A 205 14.42 18.67 -0.66
CA SER A 205 15.04 17.34 -0.53
C SER A 205 14.21 16.20 -1.11
N ALA A 206 12.92 16.41 -1.43
CA ALA A 206 12.08 15.39 -2.05
C ALA A 206 12.52 15.10 -3.50
N GLN A 207 12.35 13.88 -4.00
CA GLN A 207 12.80 13.49 -5.35
C GLN A 207 12.04 14.23 -6.46
N PRO A 208 12.72 14.57 -7.59
CA PRO A 208 12.08 15.15 -8.77
C PRO A 208 11.21 14.12 -9.50
N TYR A 209 10.26 14.64 -10.27
CA TYR A 209 9.41 13.83 -11.14
C TYR A 209 10.23 13.19 -12.27
N SER A 210 9.95 11.93 -12.58
CA SER A 210 10.50 11.22 -13.75
C SER A 210 9.36 10.52 -14.49
N GLU A 211 9.11 10.97 -15.73
CA GLU A 211 8.10 10.33 -16.59
C GLU A 211 8.50 8.91 -16.97
N THR A 212 9.80 8.64 -17.16
CA THR A 212 10.32 7.29 -17.44
C THR A 212 9.93 6.31 -16.33
N GLN A 213 10.15 6.69 -15.08
CA GLN A 213 9.78 5.86 -13.92
C GLN A 213 8.27 5.70 -13.79
N ALA A 214 7.52 6.78 -14.00
CA ALA A 214 6.06 6.72 -13.97
C ALA A 214 5.52 5.74 -15.03
N ARG A 215 6.01 5.82 -16.27
CA ARG A 215 5.60 4.93 -17.37
C ARG A 215 5.99 3.48 -17.11
N PHE A 216 7.21 3.22 -16.63
CA PHE A 216 7.63 1.87 -16.24
C PHE A 216 6.65 1.25 -15.24
N TRP A 217 6.29 1.96 -14.17
CA TRP A 217 5.39 1.40 -13.15
C TRP A 217 3.97 1.22 -13.66
N LEU A 218 3.46 2.12 -14.53
CA LEU A 218 2.16 1.93 -15.18
C LEU A 218 2.14 0.65 -16.05
N GLU A 219 3.22 0.38 -16.78
CA GLU A 219 3.39 -0.84 -17.56
C GLU A 219 3.51 -2.07 -16.66
N HIS A 220 4.37 -2.01 -15.64
CA HIS A 220 4.59 -3.08 -14.66
C HIS A 220 3.29 -3.47 -13.93
N MET A 221 2.43 -2.48 -13.64
CA MET A 221 1.11 -2.68 -13.02
C MET A 221 0.01 -3.07 -14.01
N LYS A 222 0.39 -3.35 -15.26
CA LYS A 222 -0.47 -3.85 -16.34
C LYS A 222 -1.64 -2.93 -16.65
N LEU A 223 -1.41 -1.61 -16.67
CA LEU A 223 -2.46 -0.62 -16.96
C LEU A 223 -3.18 -0.90 -18.29
N GLY A 224 -2.41 -1.29 -19.32
CA GLY A 224 -2.92 -1.55 -20.67
C GLY A 224 -3.48 -2.97 -20.89
N SER A 225 -3.29 -3.90 -19.95
CA SER A 225 -3.75 -5.28 -20.13
C SER A 225 -5.24 -5.41 -19.76
N PRO A 226 -6.05 -6.10 -20.57
CA PRO A 226 -7.37 -6.51 -20.11
C PRO A 226 -7.20 -7.39 -18.87
N GLY A 227 -7.99 -7.13 -17.82
CA GLY A 227 -7.96 -7.93 -16.59
C GLY A 227 -8.16 -9.43 -16.89
N PRO A 228 -7.82 -10.33 -15.95
CA PRO A 228 -7.76 -11.77 -16.21
C PRO A 228 -9.09 -12.26 -16.83
N SER A 229 -9.05 -12.45 -18.15
CA SER A 229 -10.18 -12.87 -18.94
C SER A 229 -10.14 -14.39 -18.98
N GLY A 230 -10.85 -15.02 -18.03
CA GLY A 230 -10.90 -16.47 -17.89
C GLY A 230 -12.13 -17.01 -17.16
N SER A 231 -12.85 -16.19 -16.39
CA SER A 231 -14.17 -16.56 -15.87
C SER A 231 -15.13 -15.39 -16.05
N GLY A 232 -16.29 -15.63 -16.66
CA GLY A 232 -17.22 -14.61 -17.15
C GLY A 232 -17.94 -13.78 -16.08
N SER A 233 -17.38 -13.53 -14.89
CA SER A 233 -18.13 -12.84 -13.84
C SER A 233 -17.35 -12.21 -12.69
N THR A 234 -16.22 -11.52 -12.88
CA THR A 234 -15.73 -10.62 -11.82
C THR A 234 -15.18 -9.31 -12.38
N LYS A 235 -16.07 -8.31 -12.49
CA LYS A 235 -15.62 -6.91 -12.36
C LYS A 235 -14.75 -6.86 -11.10
N GLU A 236 -13.57 -6.25 -11.19
CA GLU A 236 -12.69 -6.15 -10.03
C GLU A 236 -13.48 -5.57 -8.85
N ALA A 237 -13.64 -6.38 -7.79
CA ALA A 237 -14.49 -6.01 -6.67
C ALA A 237 -13.96 -4.72 -6.04
N TRP A 238 -14.89 -3.87 -5.60
CA TRP A 238 -14.52 -2.75 -4.75
C TRP A 238 -14.14 -3.31 -3.40
N GLY A 239 -12.89 -3.13 -3.04
CA GLY A 239 -12.32 -3.49 -1.75
C GLY A 239 -11.16 -2.55 -1.44
N PRO A 240 -10.64 -2.64 -0.21
CA PRO A 240 -9.44 -1.94 0.22
C PRO A 240 -8.33 -2.00 -0.82
N ASN A 241 -7.54 -0.92 -0.89
CA ASN A 241 -6.29 -1.01 -1.64
C ASN A 241 -5.49 -2.16 -1.01
N GLY A 242 -4.80 -2.96 -1.82
CA GLY A 242 -4.12 -4.18 -1.34
C GLY A 242 -2.63 -4.17 -1.68
N PHE A 243 -2.13 -3.02 -2.13
CA PHE A 243 -0.74 -2.83 -2.51
C PHE A 243 0.24 -3.16 -1.38
N GLY A 244 -0.03 -2.71 -0.15
CA GLY A 244 0.72 -3.09 1.02
C GLY A 244 0.73 -4.60 1.17
N VAL A 245 -0.44 -5.25 1.24
CA VAL A 245 -0.51 -6.73 1.35
C VAL A 245 0.31 -7.41 0.26
N LEU A 246 0.21 -6.95 -0.98
CA LEU A 246 0.98 -7.48 -2.11
C LEU A 246 2.49 -7.29 -1.93
N VAL A 247 2.96 -6.17 -1.40
CA VAL A 247 4.38 -5.97 -1.09
C VAL A 247 4.81 -6.88 0.06
N ALA A 248 4.02 -6.98 1.12
CA ALA A 248 4.33 -7.84 2.27
C ALA A 248 4.41 -9.33 1.90
N GLU A 249 3.56 -9.77 0.98
CA GLU A 249 3.55 -11.14 0.45
C GLU A 249 4.59 -11.35 -0.67
N GLY A 250 5.37 -10.33 -1.03
CA GLY A 250 6.33 -10.41 -2.13
C GLY A 250 5.70 -10.50 -3.53
N GLY A 251 4.41 -10.20 -3.66
CA GLY A 251 3.68 -10.14 -4.93
C GLY A 251 3.97 -8.90 -5.77
N VAL A 252 4.72 -7.92 -5.24
CA VAL A 252 5.26 -6.78 -6.01
C VAL A 252 6.73 -6.57 -5.63
N ASP A 253 7.62 -6.73 -6.62
CA ASP A 253 9.01 -6.30 -6.49
C ASP A 253 9.10 -4.78 -6.71
N VAL A 254 9.25 -4.04 -5.62
CA VAL A 254 9.38 -2.57 -5.62
C VAL A 254 10.75 -2.09 -6.15
N CYS A 255 11.70 -3.00 -6.32
CA CYS A 255 13.01 -2.76 -6.91
C CYS A 255 13.10 -3.20 -8.38
N ALA A 256 12.02 -3.74 -8.98
CA ALA A 256 12.01 -4.27 -10.35
C ALA A 256 12.49 -3.27 -11.41
N TRP A 257 12.36 -1.97 -11.14
CA TRP A 257 12.86 -0.88 -11.96
C TRP A 257 14.39 -0.92 -12.13
N GLU A 258 15.15 -1.28 -11.09
CA GLU A 258 16.62 -1.26 -11.09
C GLU A 258 17.23 -2.29 -12.04
N ALA A 259 16.46 -3.32 -12.39
CA ALA A 259 16.88 -4.31 -13.38
C ALA A 259 16.83 -3.77 -14.82
N ARG A 260 16.12 -2.65 -15.07
CA ARG A 260 15.92 -2.08 -16.41
C ARG A 260 16.65 -0.77 -16.64
N TYR A 261 16.93 -0.02 -15.58
CA TYR A 261 17.51 1.31 -15.66
C TYR A 261 18.72 1.43 -14.73
N SER A 262 19.89 1.74 -15.29
CA SER A 262 21.07 2.05 -14.48
C SER A 262 20.86 3.33 -13.67
N ALA A 263 21.52 3.42 -12.50
CA ALA A 263 21.49 4.62 -11.65
C ALA A 263 21.86 5.90 -12.42
N ARG A 264 22.79 5.78 -13.39
CA ARG A 264 23.22 6.90 -14.23
C ARG A 264 22.11 7.37 -15.17
N LEU A 265 21.43 6.44 -15.86
CA LEU A 265 20.33 6.77 -16.76
C LEU A 265 19.15 7.36 -15.97
N TRP A 266 18.89 6.79 -14.80
CA TRP A 266 17.90 7.29 -13.86
C TRP A 266 18.14 8.77 -13.50
N GLU A 267 19.29 9.10 -12.93
CA GLU A 267 19.62 10.46 -12.49
C GLU A 267 19.56 11.46 -13.64
N ALA A 268 20.02 11.05 -14.83
CA ALA A 268 19.94 11.85 -16.04
C ALA A 268 18.47 12.09 -16.48
N SER A 269 17.62 11.06 -16.46
CA SER A 269 16.21 11.18 -16.85
C SER A 269 15.43 12.12 -15.92
N ALA A 270 15.72 12.04 -14.62
CA ALA A 270 15.08 12.85 -13.60
C ALA A 270 15.53 14.33 -13.69
N ALA A 271 16.77 14.58 -14.15
CA ALA A 271 17.28 15.92 -14.42
C ALA A 271 16.83 16.51 -15.77
N ALA A 272 16.53 15.66 -16.76
CA ALA A 272 16.21 16.08 -18.13
C ALA A 272 14.77 16.57 -18.33
N GLY A 273 13.90 16.45 -17.31
CA GLY A 273 12.60 17.13 -17.31
C GLY A 273 11.64 16.68 -18.42
N GLY A 274 11.59 15.37 -18.72
CA GLY A 274 10.48 14.79 -19.51
C GLY A 274 10.87 13.96 -20.73
N GLU A 275 12.15 13.82 -21.08
CA GLU A 275 12.54 12.88 -22.14
C GLU A 275 12.49 11.45 -21.58
N VAL A 276 11.55 10.65 -22.10
CA VAL A 276 11.39 9.24 -21.71
C VAL A 276 12.60 8.46 -22.23
N ALA A 277 13.39 7.94 -21.30
CA ALA A 277 14.56 7.15 -21.63
C ALA A 277 14.18 5.70 -21.93
N GLU A 278 14.77 5.13 -22.97
CA GLU A 278 14.74 3.70 -23.21
C GLU A 278 15.57 2.97 -22.14
N PRO A 279 15.17 1.76 -21.70
CA PRO A 279 15.98 0.93 -20.80
C PRO A 279 17.42 0.75 -21.31
N ASP A 280 18.41 0.93 -20.45
CA ASP A 280 19.84 0.73 -20.78
C ASP A 280 20.39 -0.60 -20.24
N LEU A 281 19.56 -1.37 -19.53
CA LEU A 281 19.87 -2.72 -19.08
C LEU A 281 19.04 -3.73 -19.88
N ASP A 282 19.73 -4.67 -20.53
CA ASP A 282 19.14 -5.66 -21.43
C ASP A 282 18.43 -6.77 -20.65
N LEU A 283 17.21 -7.14 -21.06
CA LEU A 283 16.52 -8.32 -20.58
C LEU A 283 16.15 -9.17 -21.78
N ASP A 284 16.71 -10.38 -21.86
CA ASP A 284 16.40 -11.46 -22.81
C ASP A 284 14.95 -12.00 -22.68
N GLY A 285 13.97 -11.12 -22.45
CA GLY A 285 12.54 -11.38 -22.56
C GLY A 285 11.90 -12.14 -21.40
N VAL A 286 12.68 -12.76 -20.51
CA VAL A 286 12.14 -13.48 -19.35
C VAL A 286 13.02 -13.21 -18.14
N TRP A 287 12.54 -12.36 -17.23
CA TRP A 287 13.11 -12.34 -15.89
C TRP A 287 12.05 -12.04 -14.83
N GLU A 288 12.04 -12.92 -13.82
CA GLU A 288 11.32 -12.84 -12.56
C GLU A 288 12.30 -12.30 -11.51
N SER A 289 11.83 -11.41 -10.62
CA SER A 289 12.68 -10.88 -9.56
C SER A 289 13.35 -11.98 -8.76
N SER A 290 14.66 -11.87 -8.50
CA SER A 290 15.33 -12.71 -7.49
C SER A 290 14.92 -12.35 -6.05
N VAL A 291 14.14 -11.27 -5.89
CA VAL A 291 13.63 -10.76 -4.62
C VAL A 291 12.14 -11.10 -4.53
N GLU A 292 11.83 -12.36 -4.26
CA GLU A 292 10.50 -12.78 -3.84
C GLU A 292 10.41 -12.73 -2.30
N TRP A 293 9.21 -12.46 -1.76
CA TRP A 293 8.90 -12.51 -0.32
C TRP A 293 9.54 -11.44 0.60
N CYS A 294 10.10 -10.35 0.05
CA CYS A 294 10.69 -9.28 0.88
C CYS A 294 9.63 -8.25 1.32
N GLY A 295 8.88 -8.58 2.38
CA GLY A 295 7.96 -7.66 3.04
C GLY A 295 8.65 -6.78 4.08
N GLU A 296 8.56 -5.46 3.92
CA GLU A 296 8.69 -4.49 5.01
C GLU A 296 7.58 -4.69 6.07
N PRO A 297 7.80 -4.43 7.37
CA PRO A 297 8.87 -4.92 8.24
C PRO A 297 8.50 -6.24 8.98
N ASP A 298 7.32 -6.82 8.72
CA ASP A 298 6.78 -7.98 9.45
C ASP A 298 7.11 -9.35 8.80
N GLY A 299 7.99 -9.40 7.80
CA GLY A 299 8.56 -10.69 7.34
C GLY A 299 7.55 -11.68 6.76
N GLY A 300 6.53 -11.21 6.03
CA GLY A 300 5.69 -12.09 5.20
C GLY A 300 4.28 -12.41 5.71
N VAL A 301 3.75 -11.67 6.68
CA VAL A 301 2.36 -11.87 7.18
C VAL A 301 1.44 -10.69 6.79
N GLY A 302 1.29 -10.49 5.48
CA GLY A 302 0.58 -9.35 4.88
C GLY A 302 -0.89 -9.20 5.32
N VAL A 303 -1.61 -10.31 5.50
CA VAL A 303 -3.01 -10.29 5.93
C VAL A 303 -3.17 -9.88 7.40
N GLN A 304 -2.22 -10.23 8.26
CA GLN A 304 -2.21 -9.89 9.69
C GLN A 304 -1.82 -8.43 9.90
N ALA A 305 -0.87 -7.91 9.11
CA ALA A 305 -0.55 -6.49 9.08
C ALA A 305 -1.80 -5.68 8.68
N TRP A 306 -2.46 -6.08 7.58
CA TRP A 306 -3.68 -5.43 7.10
C TRP A 306 -4.82 -5.43 8.12
N TRP A 307 -5.07 -6.56 8.80
CA TRP A 307 -6.07 -6.66 9.88
C TRP A 307 -5.80 -5.78 11.10
N ARG A 308 -4.55 -5.32 11.30
CA ARG A 308 -4.14 -4.52 12.47
C ARG A 308 -3.95 -3.03 12.16
N GLY A 309 -4.49 -2.60 11.02
CA GLY A 309 -4.46 -1.20 10.60
C GLY A 309 -3.22 -0.83 9.79
N TRP A 310 -2.49 -1.82 9.26
CA TRP A 310 -1.64 -1.59 8.09
C TRP A 310 -2.52 -1.43 6.85
N GLU A 311 -3.11 -0.26 6.73
CA GLU A 311 -3.71 0.17 5.49
C GLU A 311 -2.83 1.33 5.01
N GLY A 312 -1.69 0.98 4.39
CA GLY A 312 -0.75 1.95 3.80
C GLY A 312 -1.34 2.76 2.63
N GLU A 313 -2.66 2.78 2.50
CA GLU A 313 -3.31 2.31 1.29
C GLU A 313 -4.45 3.19 0.83
N VAL A 314 -4.74 4.29 1.53
CA VAL A 314 -5.81 5.19 1.11
C VAL A 314 -5.45 6.67 1.25
N GLY A 315 -5.37 7.35 0.11
CA GLY A 315 -5.43 8.80 0.03
C GLY A 315 -4.07 9.47 0.18
N SER A 316 -3.03 8.99 -0.51
CA SER A 316 -1.89 9.87 -0.75
C SER A 316 -2.31 11.01 -1.66
N GLU A 317 -1.59 12.13 -1.60
CA GLU A 317 -1.93 13.30 -2.39
C GLU A 317 -2.00 12.96 -3.89
N GLU A 318 -1.09 12.11 -4.37
CA GLU A 318 -1.03 11.63 -5.76
C GLU A 318 -2.27 10.83 -6.17
N GLU A 319 -2.76 9.95 -5.29
CA GLU A 319 -3.96 9.15 -5.55
C GLU A 319 -5.22 10.00 -5.52
N VAL A 320 -5.34 10.91 -4.54
CA VAL A 320 -6.49 11.81 -4.43
C VAL A 320 -6.54 12.76 -5.62
N GLU A 321 -5.40 13.34 -6.01
CA GLU A 321 -5.31 14.21 -7.18
C GLU A 321 -5.68 13.46 -8.46
N PHE A 322 -5.16 12.25 -8.65
CA PHE A 322 -5.50 11.41 -9.80
C PHE A 322 -7.00 11.08 -9.84
N LEU A 323 -7.57 10.58 -8.74
CA LEU A 323 -8.99 10.21 -8.67
C LEU A 323 -9.91 11.41 -8.85
N ALA A 324 -9.52 12.59 -8.37
CA ALA A 324 -10.28 13.81 -8.60
C ALA A 324 -10.23 14.23 -10.07
N ALA A 325 -9.06 14.18 -10.70
CA ALA A 325 -8.92 14.48 -12.13
C ALA A 325 -9.72 13.49 -13.00
N VAL A 326 -9.74 12.21 -12.65
CA VAL A 326 -10.61 11.21 -13.29
C VAL A 326 -12.08 11.56 -13.08
N ALA A 327 -12.50 11.93 -11.86
CA ALA A 327 -13.88 12.29 -11.59
C ALA A 327 -14.34 13.53 -12.37
N VAL A 328 -13.48 14.53 -12.55
CA VAL A 328 -13.75 15.71 -13.39
C VAL A 328 -13.98 15.29 -14.84
N GLU A 329 -13.10 14.45 -15.39
CA GLU A 329 -13.19 13.97 -16.78
C GLU A 329 -14.41 13.07 -16.99
N GLU A 330 -14.69 12.13 -16.08
CA GLU A 330 -15.85 11.22 -16.18
C GLU A 330 -17.18 11.96 -16.14
N THR A 331 -17.27 13.03 -15.36
CA THR A 331 -18.51 13.81 -15.21
C THR A 331 -18.63 14.95 -16.22
N ALA A 332 -17.66 15.12 -17.12
CA ALA A 332 -17.67 16.17 -18.12
C ALA A 332 -18.83 15.96 -19.11
N GLY A 333 -19.78 16.90 -19.11
CA GLY A 333 -20.94 16.86 -20.02
C GLY A 333 -22.01 15.83 -19.68
N VAL A 334 -21.89 15.10 -18.56
CA VAL A 334 -22.86 14.08 -18.15
C VAL A 334 -24.03 14.72 -17.41
N GLY A 335 -25.25 14.54 -17.95
CA GLY A 335 -26.47 14.96 -17.29
C GLY A 335 -26.84 14.03 -16.12
N VAL A 336 -27.60 14.55 -15.15
CA VAL A 336 -28.07 13.75 -13.99
C VAL A 336 -28.87 12.52 -14.41
N GLY A 337 -29.67 12.63 -15.47
CA GLY A 337 -30.45 11.50 -16.00
C GLY A 337 -29.61 10.42 -16.69
N GLU A 338 -28.32 10.67 -16.89
CA GLU A 338 -27.39 9.82 -17.64
C GLU A 338 -26.31 9.20 -16.73
N LEU A 339 -26.46 9.32 -15.40
CA LEU A 339 -25.51 8.80 -14.43
C LEU A 339 -25.43 7.27 -14.46
N ASP A 340 -24.32 6.74 -14.95
CA ASP A 340 -23.96 5.35 -14.72
C ASP A 340 -23.42 5.13 -13.29
N PHE A 341 -24.25 4.57 -12.41
CA PHE A 341 -23.87 4.25 -11.02
C PHE A 341 -22.84 3.10 -10.88
N ALA A 342 -22.37 2.52 -11.99
CA ALA A 342 -21.14 1.72 -11.96
C ALA A 342 -19.89 2.59 -11.75
N VAL A 343 -19.96 3.88 -12.11
CA VAL A 343 -18.89 4.87 -12.01
C VAL A 343 -18.95 5.61 -10.67
N ARG A 344 -17.83 5.67 -9.93
CA ARG A 344 -17.78 6.20 -8.55
C ARG A 344 -18.04 7.70 -8.54
N SER A 345 -17.44 8.43 -9.48
CA SER A 345 -17.65 9.87 -9.63
C SER A 345 -19.13 10.20 -9.87
N HIS A 346 -19.83 9.39 -10.69
CA HIS A 346 -21.27 9.53 -10.93
C HIS A 346 -22.11 9.25 -9.69
N VAL A 347 -21.73 8.26 -8.88
CA VAL A 347 -22.39 8.01 -7.58
C VAL A 347 -22.18 9.21 -6.65
N VAL A 348 -20.96 9.75 -6.54
CA VAL A 348 -20.69 10.95 -5.72
C VAL A 348 -21.51 12.15 -6.21
N LEU A 349 -21.59 12.36 -7.53
CA LEU A 349 -22.41 13.40 -8.14
C LEU A 349 -23.92 13.21 -7.85
N GLY A 350 -24.40 11.96 -7.87
CA GLY A 350 -25.76 11.62 -7.44
C GLY A 350 -26.01 11.98 -5.98
N VAL A 351 -25.06 11.70 -5.08
CA VAL A 351 -25.16 12.07 -3.66
C VAL A 351 -25.12 13.59 -3.47
N MET A 352 -24.29 14.31 -4.23
CA MET A 352 -24.28 15.77 -4.23
C MET A 352 -25.65 16.32 -4.62
N ARG A 353 -26.27 15.79 -5.67
CA ARG A 353 -27.62 16.17 -6.06
C ARG A 353 -28.62 15.86 -4.94
N ALA A 354 -28.55 14.68 -4.33
CA ALA A 354 -29.40 14.30 -3.20
C ALA A 354 -29.24 15.23 -1.98
N ALA A 355 -28.10 15.89 -1.83
CA ALA A 355 -27.90 16.90 -0.79
C ALA A 355 -28.46 18.29 -1.17
N ILE A 356 -28.63 18.57 -2.46
CA ILE A 356 -29.31 19.79 -2.97
C ILE A 356 -30.82 19.61 -2.88
N VAL A 357 -31.34 18.47 -3.36
CA VAL A 357 -32.78 18.19 -3.35
C VAL A 357 -33.23 17.79 -1.94
N GLY A 358 -34.38 18.30 -1.52
CA GLY A 358 -34.91 18.09 -0.17
C GLY A 358 -36.16 17.22 -0.15
N GLY A 359 -36.52 16.72 1.03
CA GLY A 359 -37.81 16.03 1.24
C GLY A 359 -37.94 14.73 0.45
N GLU A 360 -39.11 14.52 -0.16
CA GLU A 360 -39.48 13.29 -0.88
C GLU A 360 -38.60 13.03 -2.12
N GLU A 361 -38.23 14.08 -2.86
CA GLU A 361 -37.39 13.95 -4.06
C GLU A 361 -36.01 13.33 -3.75
N ARG A 362 -35.45 13.69 -2.59
CA ARG A 362 -34.19 13.10 -2.12
C ARG A 362 -34.32 11.61 -1.86
N GLU A 363 -35.38 11.20 -1.17
CA GLU A 363 -35.54 9.79 -0.81
C GLU A 363 -35.74 8.93 -2.07
N VAL A 364 -36.52 9.41 -3.05
CA VAL A 364 -36.66 8.76 -4.37
C VAL A 364 -35.30 8.62 -5.06
N LEU A 365 -34.50 9.69 -5.10
CA LEU A 365 -33.18 9.66 -5.73
C LEU A 365 -32.23 8.67 -5.03
N LEU A 366 -32.21 8.65 -3.70
CA LEU A 366 -31.37 7.73 -2.93
C LEU A 366 -31.80 6.27 -3.12
N GLU A 367 -33.10 5.98 -3.22
CA GLU A 367 -33.62 4.64 -3.53
C GLU A 367 -33.26 4.18 -4.95
N GLU A 368 -33.33 5.08 -5.94
CA GLU A 368 -32.88 4.79 -7.31
C GLU A 368 -31.38 4.49 -7.38
N MET A 369 -30.57 5.27 -6.65
CA MET A 369 -29.14 5.05 -6.54
C MET A 369 -28.83 3.71 -5.86
N ASP A 370 -29.49 3.39 -4.76
CA ASP A 370 -29.33 2.11 -4.05
C ASP A 370 -29.57 0.93 -4.99
N ARG A 371 -30.73 0.94 -5.67
CA ARG A 371 -31.12 -0.08 -6.65
C ARG A 371 -30.16 -0.15 -7.82
N GLY A 372 -29.70 0.99 -8.33
CA GLY A 372 -28.73 1.09 -9.42
C GLY A 372 -27.38 0.49 -9.05
N MET A 373 -26.87 0.81 -7.86
CA MET A 373 -25.62 0.27 -7.35
C MET A 373 -25.71 -1.25 -7.13
N VAL A 374 -26.77 -1.75 -6.50
CA VAL A 374 -26.99 -3.18 -6.29
C VAL A 374 -27.15 -3.91 -7.62
N GLY A 375 -28.01 -3.41 -8.51
CA GLY A 375 -28.28 -4.01 -9.82
C GLY A 375 -27.06 -4.08 -10.74
N LYS A 376 -26.10 -3.16 -10.61
CA LYS A 376 -24.83 -3.17 -11.36
C LYS A 376 -23.76 -4.07 -10.74
N GLY A 377 -24.06 -4.74 -9.62
CA GLY A 377 -23.16 -5.60 -8.87
C GLY A 377 -22.07 -4.82 -8.13
N ARG A 378 -22.31 -3.55 -7.84
CA ARG A 378 -21.30 -2.64 -7.28
C ARG A 378 -21.05 -2.89 -5.79
N ILE A 379 -22.13 -3.19 -5.08
CA ILE A 379 -22.17 -3.40 -3.63
C ILE A 379 -23.28 -4.40 -3.33
N GLY A 380 -23.12 -5.19 -2.27
CA GLY A 380 -24.15 -6.18 -1.89
C GLY A 380 -25.45 -5.52 -1.46
N GLU A 381 -26.55 -6.25 -1.62
CA GLU A 381 -27.87 -5.87 -1.13
C GLU A 381 -27.82 -5.57 0.40
N GLY A 382 -28.54 -4.53 0.83
CA GLY A 382 -28.53 -4.05 2.22
C GLY A 382 -27.31 -3.22 2.65
N ARG A 383 -26.26 -3.10 1.80
CA ARG A 383 -25.08 -2.26 2.08
C ARG A 383 -25.09 -0.92 1.35
N ALA A 384 -25.73 -0.83 0.18
CA ALA A 384 -25.78 0.40 -0.62
C ALA A 384 -26.36 1.60 0.17
N GLY A 385 -27.50 1.43 0.83
CA GLY A 385 -28.12 2.51 1.61
C GLY A 385 -27.32 2.96 2.83
N ARG A 386 -26.50 2.10 3.45
CA ARG A 386 -25.55 2.53 4.49
C ARG A 386 -24.47 3.41 3.88
N TRP A 387 -23.84 2.94 2.81
CA TRP A 387 -22.79 3.67 2.12
C TRP A 387 -23.28 5.05 1.63
N LEU A 388 -24.47 5.11 1.03
CA LEU A 388 -25.07 6.37 0.57
C LEU A 388 -25.27 7.38 1.70
N ARG A 389 -25.70 6.93 2.89
CA ARG A 389 -25.86 7.80 4.07
C ARG A 389 -24.53 8.36 4.56
N GLU A 390 -23.49 7.54 4.61
CA GLU A 390 -22.16 7.96 5.05
C GLU A 390 -21.52 8.96 4.07
N VAL A 391 -21.58 8.65 2.77
CA VAL A 391 -21.09 9.54 1.73
C VAL A 391 -21.85 10.87 1.74
N ARG A 392 -23.17 10.83 1.97
CA ARG A 392 -23.96 12.07 2.12
C ARG A 392 -23.51 12.90 3.31
N GLY A 393 -23.22 12.26 4.45
CA GLY A 393 -22.70 12.94 5.64
C GLY A 393 -21.42 13.73 5.37
N VAL A 394 -20.57 13.25 4.45
CA VAL A 394 -19.36 13.96 4.00
C VAL A 394 -19.67 15.04 2.98
N VAL A 395 -20.51 14.74 1.99
CA VAL A 395 -20.78 15.64 0.85
C VAL A 395 -21.65 16.83 1.23
N GLU A 396 -22.63 16.65 2.12
CA GLU A 396 -23.65 17.65 2.46
C GLU A 396 -23.06 18.97 3.02
N PRO A 397 -22.06 18.97 3.91
CA PRO A 397 -21.34 20.18 4.31
C PRO A 397 -20.75 20.96 3.15
N TYR A 398 -20.16 20.28 2.15
CA TYR A 398 -19.61 20.95 0.97
C TYR A 398 -20.71 21.62 0.17
N VAL A 399 -21.78 20.89 -0.16
CA VAL A 399 -22.93 21.43 -0.91
C VAL A 399 -23.49 22.70 -0.28
N ARG A 400 -23.54 22.76 1.05
CA ARG A 400 -23.96 23.98 1.78
C ARG A 400 -22.99 25.14 1.63
N MET A 401 -21.68 24.89 1.57
CA MET A 401 -20.68 25.96 1.38
C MET A 401 -20.80 26.67 0.03
N TRP A 402 -21.31 25.99 -1.00
CA TRP A 402 -21.55 26.58 -2.33
C TRP A 402 -23.04 26.80 -2.63
N GLU A 403 -23.87 26.91 -1.57
CA GLU A 403 -25.31 27.21 -1.64
C GLU A 403 -26.11 26.30 -2.62
N GLY A 404 -25.61 25.09 -2.87
CA GLY A 404 -26.24 24.14 -3.79
C GLY A 404 -26.07 24.44 -5.29
N VAL A 405 -25.27 25.43 -5.69
CA VAL A 405 -24.90 25.71 -7.09
C VAL A 405 -23.54 25.14 -7.51
N TRP A 406 -23.53 24.09 -8.33
CA TRP A 406 -22.30 23.36 -8.69
C TRP A 406 -21.32 24.29 -9.42
N PRO A 407 -20.02 24.30 -9.07
CA PRO A 407 -19.06 25.21 -9.70
C PRO A 407 -19.01 25.05 -11.22
N GLY A 408 -19.02 26.17 -11.94
CA GLY A 408 -18.98 26.16 -13.41
C GLY A 408 -17.59 25.94 -13.99
N ALA A 409 -16.55 26.41 -13.29
CA ALA A 409 -15.16 26.28 -13.72
C ALA A 409 -14.62 24.86 -13.46
N GLU A 410 -13.78 24.34 -14.34
CA GLU A 410 -13.17 23.01 -14.18
C GLU A 410 -12.24 22.97 -12.96
N GLU A 411 -11.44 24.01 -12.75
CA GLU A 411 -10.50 24.09 -11.63
C GLU A 411 -11.22 24.06 -10.28
N GLU A 412 -12.33 24.79 -10.15
CA GLU A 412 -13.15 24.82 -8.93
C GLU A 412 -13.81 23.48 -8.65
N ARG A 413 -14.34 22.80 -9.69
CA ARG A 413 -14.87 21.44 -9.57
C ARG A 413 -13.79 20.46 -9.12
N GLY A 414 -12.59 20.57 -9.68
CA GLY A 414 -11.43 19.76 -9.30
C GLY A 414 -11.06 19.94 -7.83
N GLU A 415 -11.00 21.18 -7.34
CA GLU A 415 -10.72 21.47 -5.92
C GLU A 415 -11.79 20.88 -4.99
N VAL A 416 -13.08 21.03 -5.33
CA VAL A 416 -14.18 20.47 -4.53
C VAL A 416 -14.12 18.94 -4.51
N LEU A 417 -13.93 18.31 -5.67
CA LEU A 417 -13.82 16.85 -5.77
C LEU A 417 -12.61 16.33 -5.02
N ARG A 418 -11.46 17.04 -5.06
CA ARG A 418 -10.29 16.68 -4.25
C ARG A 418 -10.61 16.65 -2.77
N ARG A 419 -11.23 17.70 -2.23
CA ARG A 419 -11.60 17.77 -0.80
C ARG A 419 -12.61 16.70 -0.41
N ILE A 420 -13.63 16.48 -1.23
CA ILE A 420 -14.64 15.45 -0.96
C ILE A 420 -14.01 14.06 -1.01
N LEU A 421 -13.23 13.75 -2.05
CA LEU A 421 -12.56 12.47 -2.14
C LEU A 421 -11.62 12.29 -0.96
N HIS A 422 -10.83 13.29 -0.63
CA HIS A 422 -9.98 13.29 0.55
C HIS A 422 -10.73 12.95 1.84
N ASP A 423 -11.86 13.61 2.12
CA ASP A 423 -12.66 13.37 3.32
C ASP A 423 -13.36 12.01 3.31
N LEU A 424 -13.84 11.57 2.14
CA LEU A 424 -14.34 10.20 1.94
C LEU A 424 -13.23 9.16 2.17
N HIS A 425 -11.97 9.52 1.90
CA HIS A 425 -10.80 8.68 2.17
C HIS A 425 -10.41 8.68 3.66
N THR A 426 -11.12 9.41 4.53
CA THR A 426 -10.95 9.34 5.99
C THR A 426 -12.02 8.49 6.69
N LEU A 427 -13.08 8.08 5.97
CA LEU A 427 -14.18 7.30 6.54
C LEU A 427 -13.91 5.78 6.52
N PRO A 428 -14.01 5.09 7.66
CA PRO A 428 -13.68 3.67 7.78
C PRO A 428 -14.63 2.75 6.99
N TYR A 429 -15.89 3.14 6.77
CA TYR A 429 -16.91 2.30 6.12
C TYR A 429 -17.15 2.63 4.64
N VAL A 430 -16.68 3.79 4.15
CA VAL A 430 -16.71 4.14 2.73
C VAL A 430 -15.68 3.33 1.93
N GLN A 431 -14.66 2.81 2.62
CA GLN A 431 -13.56 2.00 2.08
C GLN A 431 -13.75 0.50 2.28
N VAL A 432 -14.58 0.10 3.25
CA VAL A 432 -14.67 -1.28 3.73
C VAL A 432 -16.08 -1.83 3.49
N PRO A 433 -16.32 -2.59 2.40
CA PRO A 433 -17.54 -3.37 2.29
C PRO A 433 -17.60 -4.56 3.26
N ASN A 434 -16.53 -4.87 4.01
CA ASN A 434 -16.54 -5.98 4.97
C ASN A 434 -15.69 -5.69 6.23
N ALA A 435 -16.38 -5.31 7.30
CA ALA A 435 -15.96 -5.57 8.68
C ALA A 435 -17.23 -5.78 9.51
N ALA A 436 -18.03 -6.79 9.15
CA ALA A 436 -18.73 -7.47 10.23
C ALA A 436 -17.62 -8.06 11.12
N TRP A 437 -17.70 -7.83 12.43
CA TRP A 437 -16.74 -8.22 13.47
C TRP A 437 -15.63 -7.19 13.77
N HIS A 438 -15.99 -6.14 14.53
CA HIS A 438 -15.18 -5.84 15.71
C HIS A 438 -15.59 -6.81 16.81
N PRO A 439 -14.64 -7.62 17.29
CA PRO A 439 -14.43 -7.67 18.72
C PRO A 439 -12.97 -7.35 19.04
N VAL A 440 -12.77 -6.62 20.13
CA VAL A 440 -11.58 -6.76 20.98
C VAL A 440 -11.26 -8.27 21.08
N PRO A 441 -10.00 -8.72 20.98
CA PRO A 441 -9.71 -10.14 21.12
C PRO A 441 -9.93 -10.56 22.58
N GLN A 442 -11.16 -10.95 22.91
CA GLN A 442 -11.39 -12.01 23.87
C GLN A 442 -11.41 -13.29 23.05
N TYR A 443 -10.25 -13.92 22.89
CA TYR A 443 -10.02 -15.37 22.88
C TYR A 443 -8.60 -15.63 22.32
N ALA A 444 -7.80 -16.30 23.13
CA ALA A 444 -6.46 -16.75 22.82
C ALA A 444 -6.46 -17.63 21.57
N PHE A 445 -5.72 -17.22 20.54
CA PHE A 445 -5.39 -18.09 19.43
C PHE A 445 -4.29 -19.06 19.91
N VAL A 446 -4.66 -20.32 20.13
CA VAL A 446 -3.70 -21.40 20.28
C VAL A 446 -3.27 -21.78 18.87
N ALA A 447 -2.06 -21.37 18.47
CA ALA A 447 -1.45 -21.84 17.25
C ALA A 447 -1.38 -23.37 17.25
N PRO A 448 -1.53 -24.05 16.09
CA PRO A 448 -1.16 -25.45 16.01
C PRO A 448 0.33 -25.56 16.30
N GLN A 449 0.66 -26.07 17.48
CA GLN A 449 2.00 -26.55 17.80
C GLN A 449 2.34 -27.65 16.80
N ASN A 450 3.25 -27.38 15.88
CA ASN A 450 4.11 -28.43 15.35
C ASN A 450 5.56 -27.92 15.45
N PRO A 451 6.33 -28.39 16.43
CA PRO A 451 7.73 -28.08 16.54
C PRO A 451 8.51 -28.79 15.43
N TYR A 452 9.32 -28.03 14.68
CA TYR A 452 10.41 -28.57 13.85
C TYR A 452 11.54 -29.07 14.76
N SER A 453 11.29 -30.13 15.51
CA SER A 453 12.33 -30.83 16.28
C SER A 453 11.81 -32.16 16.79
N GLU A 454 11.79 -33.17 15.91
CA GLU A 454 12.10 -34.56 16.24
C GLU A 454 11.99 -35.43 14.98
N GLN A 455 13.09 -35.61 14.28
CA GLN A 455 13.39 -36.92 13.72
C GLN A 455 14.90 -37.12 13.72
N GLN A 456 15.30 -37.98 14.65
CA GLN A 456 16.64 -38.48 14.87
C GLN A 456 17.20 -39.10 13.59
N SER A 457 18.50 -38.91 13.36
CA SER A 457 19.30 -39.78 12.50
C SER A 457 19.13 -41.26 12.92
N PRO A 458 19.26 -42.20 11.97
CA PRO A 458 20.54 -42.90 11.92
C PRO A 458 21.06 -43.15 10.51
N ASN A 459 22.40 -43.12 10.42
CA ASN A 459 23.30 -43.68 9.39
C ASN A 459 22.69 -44.49 8.23
N ALA A 460 22.95 -44.07 7.00
CA ALA A 460 23.33 -44.95 5.88
C ALA A 460 24.09 -44.19 4.76
N ASP A 461 25.08 -44.88 4.20
CA ASP A 461 26.15 -44.56 3.23
C ASP A 461 25.76 -43.76 1.95
N PRO A 462 26.67 -42.96 1.34
CA PRO A 462 26.42 -42.25 0.10
C PRO A 462 26.89 -43.08 -1.10
N SER A 463 25.97 -43.66 -1.86
CA SER A 463 26.26 -44.06 -3.24
C SER A 463 25.00 -44.13 -4.08
N HIS A 464 25.07 -43.43 -5.20
CA HIS A 464 24.43 -43.68 -6.51
C HIS A 464 23.74 -42.46 -7.12
N VAL A 465 24.34 -42.07 -8.25
CA VAL A 465 24.01 -40.96 -9.15
C VAL A 465 23.05 -41.46 -10.24
N ALA A 466 21.91 -40.76 -10.37
CA ALA A 466 21.11 -40.39 -11.58
C ALA A 466 20.61 -41.49 -12.55
N PRO A 467 19.78 -41.17 -13.61
CA PRO A 467 19.05 -39.94 -13.96
C PRO A 467 17.58 -40.12 -14.48
N LEU A 468 16.91 -38.98 -14.66
CA LEU A 468 15.87 -38.59 -15.66
C LEU A 468 15.02 -39.65 -16.40
N GLY A 469 13.70 -39.49 -16.33
CA GLY A 469 12.77 -39.92 -17.38
C GLY A 469 11.29 -40.04 -16.95
N SER A 470 10.40 -39.41 -17.74
CA SER A 470 8.94 -39.65 -17.82
C SER A 470 8.10 -39.00 -16.70
N LEU A 471 7.20 -38.05 -16.99
CA LEU A 471 6.01 -38.21 -17.83
C LEU A 471 5.50 -36.85 -18.33
N ALA A 472 5.49 -36.68 -19.66
CA ALA A 472 4.63 -35.73 -20.36
C ALA A 472 3.93 -36.49 -21.49
N TRP A 473 2.60 -36.57 -21.43
CA TRP A 473 1.68 -36.66 -22.59
C TRP A 473 0.35 -36.05 -22.08
N LEU A 474 -0.07 -34.86 -22.52
CA LEU A 474 -0.58 -34.39 -23.82
C LEU A 474 -2.11 -34.44 -23.89
N GLN A 475 -2.71 -33.28 -24.20
CA GLN A 475 -3.76 -33.17 -25.23
C GLN A 475 -3.90 -31.72 -25.71
N SER A 476 -3.43 -31.49 -26.94
CA SER A 476 -3.88 -30.41 -27.84
C SER A 476 -4.74 -31.04 -28.95
N PRO A 477 -5.67 -30.28 -29.58
CA PRO A 477 -6.69 -30.84 -30.44
C PRO A 477 -6.28 -30.97 -31.91
N SER A 478 -7.02 -31.86 -32.57
CA SER A 478 -7.01 -32.28 -33.97
C SER A 478 -7.19 -31.17 -35.00
N VAL A 479 -6.49 -31.29 -36.14
CA VAL A 479 -7.01 -30.89 -37.46
C VAL A 479 -6.69 -31.99 -38.47
N ASP A 480 -7.75 -32.50 -39.09
CA ASP A 480 -7.78 -33.45 -40.19
C ASP A 480 -7.12 -32.91 -41.47
N THR A 481 -6.48 -33.79 -42.23
CA THR A 481 -6.74 -33.92 -43.69
C THR A 481 -6.15 -35.22 -44.24
N CYS A 482 -7.00 -35.92 -44.96
CA CYS A 482 -6.83 -37.26 -45.50
C CYS A 482 -5.71 -37.41 -46.55
N GLY A 483 -4.94 -38.50 -46.41
CA GLY A 483 -4.90 -39.55 -47.44
C GLY A 483 -3.93 -39.41 -48.63
N PRO A 484 -3.49 -40.53 -49.23
CA PRO A 484 -2.07 -40.86 -49.12
C PRO A 484 -1.40 -41.42 -50.40
N LEU A 485 -0.13 -41.84 -50.19
CA LEU A 485 0.66 -42.87 -50.89
C LEU A 485 1.48 -42.47 -52.13
N GLY A 486 2.77 -42.79 -52.04
CA GLY A 486 3.68 -42.83 -53.19
C GLY A 486 5.15 -42.84 -52.76
N GLU A 487 5.64 -43.98 -52.29
CA GLU A 487 7.07 -44.27 -52.07
C GLU A 487 7.88 -44.10 -53.36
N HIS A 488 9.07 -43.48 -53.27
CA HIS A 488 10.29 -44.09 -53.82
C HIS A 488 11.57 -43.40 -53.30
N VAL A 489 12.45 -44.24 -52.76
CA VAL A 489 13.84 -43.98 -52.35
C VAL A 489 14.77 -43.93 -53.60
N PRO A 490 16.09 -43.70 -53.49
CA PRO A 490 16.79 -42.44 -53.73
C PRO A 490 17.79 -42.52 -54.91
N LYS A 491 18.50 -41.41 -55.21
CA LYS A 491 19.98 -41.37 -55.38
C LYS A 491 20.49 -39.98 -55.79
N SER A 492 21.38 -39.46 -54.94
CA SER A 492 22.64 -38.74 -55.24
C SER A 492 22.91 -38.23 -56.65
N VAL A 493 23.27 -36.94 -56.76
CA VAL A 493 24.65 -36.44 -57.01
C VAL A 493 24.85 -35.20 -56.17
#